data_AF-A0A529LJM3-F1
#
_entry.id   AF-A0A529LJM3-F1
#
_cell.length_a   1.000
_cell.length_b   1.000
_cell.length_c   1.000
_cell.angle_alpha   90.00
_cell.angle_beta   90.00
_cell.angle_gamma   90.00
#
_symmetry.space_group_name_H-M   'P 1'
#
loop_
_entity.id
_entity.type
_entity.pdbx_description
1 polymer ?
#
loop_
_entity_poly.entity_id
_entity_poly.type
_entity_poly.pdbx_seq_one_letter_code
_entity_poly.pdbx_strand_id
1 'polypeptide(L)'
;GVGRVVAERLGAAGARVLVHGRDAGRGKATVAAIEAKGGKAEFLAADLASLAEVRRLAEAVRARTDRLEILINNAGVGTGGQGAKRQVSADGYELRFAVNYLAGFLLTSELLPLIKASAPARIVNVASAGQQAIDFDDVML
;
A
#
# COMPACT_ATOMS: atom_id res chain seq x y z
N GLY A 1 10.09 7.32 4.40
CA GLY A 1 10.11 5.91 4.83
C GLY A 1 10.47 5.02 3.65
N VAL A 2 10.51 3.70 3.87
CA VAL A 2 10.93 2.71 2.87
C VAL A 2 10.15 2.85 1.55
N GLY A 3 8.82 2.88 1.59
CA GLY A 3 7.98 3.03 0.39
C GLY A 3 8.32 4.24 -0.50
N ARG A 4 8.66 5.40 0.10
CA ARG A 4 9.11 6.58 -0.66
C ARG A 4 10.42 6.30 -1.40
N VAL A 5 11.40 5.72 -0.71
CA VAL A 5 12.71 5.42 -1.31
C VAL A 5 12.57 4.41 -2.45
N VAL A 6 11.70 3.41 -2.29
CA VAL A 6 11.41 2.43 -3.34
C VAL A 6 10.74 3.10 -4.54
N ALA A 7 9.72 3.94 -4.31
CA ALA A 7 9.05 4.68 -5.38
C ALA A 7 10.01 5.57 -6.17
N GLU A 8 10.88 6.32 -5.49
CA GLU A 8 11.91 7.15 -6.11
C GLU A 8 12.90 6.33 -6.95
N ARG A 9 13.35 5.16 -6.44
CA ARG A 9 14.27 4.28 -7.17
C ARG A 9 13.62 3.64 -8.40
N LEU A 10 12.35 3.23 -8.30
CA LEU A 10 11.60 2.69 -9.44
C LEU A 10 11.38 3.76 -10.51
N GLY A 11 11.02 4.98 -10.11
CA GLY A 11 10.89 6.12 -11.02
C GLY A 11 12.19 6.43 -11.74
N ALA A 12 13.33 6.44 -11.03
CA ALA A 12 14.65 6.62 -11.63
C ALA A 12 15.06 5.49 -12.58
N ALA A 13 14.52 4.28 -12.39
CA ALA A 13 14.71 3.14 -13.28
C ALA A 13 13.75 3.14 -14.50
N GLY A 14 12.94 4.19 -14.67
CA GLY A 14 12.05 4.37 -15.82
C GLY A 14 10.63 3.84 -15.63
N ALA A 15 10.28 3.34 -14.44
CA ALA A 15 8.91 2.91 -14.17
C ALA A 15 7.95 4.11 -14.07
N ARG A 16 6.70 3.94 -14.53
CA ARG A 16 5.59 4.82 -14.15
C ARG A 16 5.09 4.38 -12.78
N VAL A 17 5.16 5.28 -11.79
CA VAL A 17 4.89 4.93 -10.38
C VAL A 17 3.55 5.51 -9.91
N LEU A 18 2.62 4.65 -9.52
CA LEU A 18 1.42 5.05 -8.80
C LEU A 18 1.72 5.04 -7.30
N VAL A 19 1.85 6.22 -6.70
CA VAL A 19 2.12 6.39 -5.26
C VAL A 19 0.79 6.45 -4.53
N HIS A 20 0.59 5.63 -3.50
CA HIS A 20 -0.64 5.69 -2.68
C HIS A 20 -0.34 5.96 -1.20
N GLY A 21 -1.33 6.51 -0.50
CA GLY A 21 -1.29 6.72 0.95
C GLY A 21 -2.37 7.68 1.45
N ARG A 22 -2.52 7.76 2.77
CA ARG A 22 -3.53 8.61 3.42
C ARG A 22 -3.16 10.10 3.51
N ASP A 23 -1.86 10.41 3.43
CA ASP A 23 -1.36 11.77 3.54
C ASP A 23 -1.03 12.31 2.14
N ALA A 24 -1.89 13.20 1.64
CA ALA A 24 -1.73 13.78 0.32
C ALA A 24 -0.50 14.68 0.19
N GLY A 25 -0.07 15.36 1.26
CA GLY A 25 1.11 16.20 1.24
C GLY A 25 2.37 15.37 1.04
N ARG A 26 2.53 14.29 1.82
CA ARG A 26 3.66 13.36 1.70
C ARG A 26 3.65 12.58 0.39
N GLY A 27 2.46 12.21 -0.09
CA GLY A 27 2.25 11.56 -1.37
C GLY A 27 2.70 12.43 -2.54
N LYS A 28 2.17 13.66 -2.62
CA LYS A 28 2.53 14.65 -3.66
C LYS A 28 4.01 15.03 -3.61
N ALA A 29 4.60 15.15 -2.41
CA ALA A 29 6.04 15.39 -2.28
C ALA A 29 6.88 14.24 -2.87
N THR A 30 6.42 13.00 -2.76
CA THR A 30 7.08 11.83 -3.37
C THR A 30 6.96 11.86 -4.90
N VAL A 31 5.78 12.20 -5.43
CA VAL A 31 5.56 12.37 -6.87
C VAL A 31 6.47 13.45 -7.43
N ALA A 32 6.47 14.64 -6.82
CA ALA A 32 7.33 15.74 -7.24
C ALA A 32 8.83 15.38 -7.24
N ALA A 33 9.29 14.59 -6.25
CA ALA A 33 10.67 14.13 -6.19
C ALA A 33 11.03 13.15 -7.33
N ILE A 34 10.08 12.34 -7.80
CA ILE A 34 10.25 11.46 -8.96
C ILE A 34 10.27 12.28 -10.26
N GLU A 35 9.32 13.20 -10.42
CA GLU A 35 9.18 14.03 -11.62
C GLU A 35 10.36 15.00 -11.80
N ALA A 36 10.90 15.55 -10.71
CA ALA A 36 12.08 16.41 -10.74
C ALA A 36 13.34 15.69 -11.28
N LYS A 37 13.34 14.34 -11.30
CA LYS A 37 14.40 13.50 -11.87
C LYS A 37 14.04 12.94 -13.25
N GLY A 38 12.97 13.44 -13.87
CA GLY A 38 12.48 13.00 -15.18
C GLY A 38 11.65 11.71 -15.16
N GLY A 39 11.32 11.17 -13.99
CA GLY A 39 10.44 10.02 -13.85
C GLY A 39 8.96 10.38 -14.04
N LYS A 40 8.09 9.36 -14.11
CA LYS A 40 6.63 9.54 -14.22
C LYS A 40 5.96 9.02 -12.96
N ALA A 41 5.17 9.83 -12.28
CA ALA A 41 4.43 9.38 -11.10
C ALA A 41 3.06 10.06 -10.97
N GLU A 42 2.16 9.41 -10.25
CA GLU A 42 0.82 9.93 -9.93
C GLU A 42 0.48 9.55 -8.48
N PHE A 43 -0.20 10.44 -7.75
CA PHE A 43 -0.63 10.16 -6.39
C PHE A 43 -2.11 9.74 -6.35
N LEU A 44 -2.39 8.61 -5.70
CA LEU A 44 -3.72 8.07 -5.43
C LEU A 44 -3.98 8.07 -3.92
N ALA A 45 -4.86 8.97 -3.47
CA ALA A 45 -5.21 9.05 -2.04
C ALA A 45 -6.01 7.81 -1.62
N ALA A 46 -5.60 7.17 -0.53
CA ALA A 46 -6.33 6.07 0.08
C ALA A 46 -5.90 5.86 1.54
N ASP A 47 -6.85 5.80 2.46
CA ASP A 47 -6.62 5.26 3.80
C ASP A 47 -6.88 3.76 3.85
N LEU A 48 -5.82 2.98 4.05
CA LEU A 48 -5.91 1.52 4.15
C LEU A 48 -6.59 1.02 5.43
N ALA A 49 -6.95 1.92 6.35
CA ALA A 49 -7.82 1.60 7.48
C ALA A 49 -9.31 1.48 7.07
N SER A 50 -9.65 1.66 5.79
CA SER A 50 -10.99 1.43 5.24
C SER A 50 -10.93 0.52 4.02
N LEU A 51 -11.61 -0.64 4.08
CA LEU A 51 -11.67 -1.57 2.95
C LEU A 51 -12.47 -1.01 1.77
N ALA A 52 -13.33 -0.03 1.99
CA ALA A 52 -13.99 0.71 0.92
C ALA A 52 -13.00 1.60 0.14
N GLU A 53 -12.09 2.30 0.83
CA GLU A 53 -11.00 3.07 0.20
C GLU A 53 -10.04 2.15 -0.57
N VAL A 54 -9.76 0.95 -0.04
CA VAL A 54 -8.91 -0.04 -0.73
C VAL A 54 -9.51 -0.46 -2.08
N ARG A 55 -10.83 -0.69 -2.14
CA ARG A 55 -11.52 -1.01 -3.40
C ARG A 55 -11.48 0.17 -4.38
N ARG A 56 -11.74 1.39 -3.89
CA ARG A 56 -11.62 2.61 -4.71
C ARG A 56 -10.22 2.82 -5.25
N LEU A 57 -9.18 2.50 -4.47
CA LEU A 57 -7.80 2.54 -4.92
C LEU A 57 -7.58 1.54 -6.07
N ALA A 58 -8.08 0.31 -5.94
CA ALA A 58 -7.96 -0.69 -7.00
C ALA A 58 -8.70 -0.26 -8.28
N GLU A 59 -9.90 0.30 -8.16
CA GLU A 59 -10.64 0.89 -9.28
C GLU A 59 -9.87 2.02 -9.95
N ALA A 60 -9.30 2.94 -9.16
CA ALA A 60 -8.49 4.03 -9.68
C ALA A 60 -7.29 3.50 -10.48
N VAL A 61 -6.57 2.49 -9.95
CA VAL A 61 -5.46 1.85 -10.67
C VAL A 61 -5.92 1.26 -11.99
N ARG A 62 -6.99 0.44 -12.01
CA ARG A 62 -7.54 -0.17 -13.24
C ARG A 62 -7.98 0.87 -14.27
N ALA A 63 -8.42 2.04 -13.81
CA ALA A 63 -8.80 3.14 -14.69
C ALA A 63 -7.61 3.97 -15.23
N ARG A 64 -6.37 3.76 -14.75
CA ARG A 64 -5.17 4.51 -15.20
C ARG A 64 -4.19 3.69 -16.02
N THR A 65 -4.31 2.37 -15.99
CA THR A 65 -3.40 1.48 -16.69
C THR A 65 -4.07 0.14 -17.00
N ASP A 66 -3.76 -0.39 -18.18
CA ASP A 66 -4.05 -1.75 -18.61
C ASP A 66 -2.93 -2.73 -18.22
N ARG A 67 -1.82 -2.22 -17.66
CA ARG A 67 -0.70 -3.01 -17.15
C ARG A 67 -0.26 -2.62 -15.74
N LEU A 68 -0.06 -3.61 -14.87
CA LEU A 68 0.52 -3.49 -13.53
C LEU A 68 1.53 -4.62 -13.29
N GLU A 69 2.81 -4.31 -13.47
CA GLU A 69 3.91 -5.28 -13.40
C GLU A 69 4.44 -5.48 -11.98
N ILE A 70 4.27 -4.48 -11.11
CA ILE A 70 4.79 -4.49 -9.75
C ILE A 70 3.73 -3.94 -8.79
N LEU A 71 3.29 -4.75 -7.83
CA LEU A 71 2.51 -4.31 -6.67
C LEU A 71 3.36 -4.44 -5.42
N ILE A 72 3.49 -3.36 -4.63
CA ILE A 72 4.26 -3.36 -3.38
C ILE A 72 3.35 -3.04 -2.21
N ASN A 73 3.00 -4.07 -1.43
CA ASN A 73 2.29 -3.92 -0.18
C ASN A 73 3.30 -3.50 0.92
N ASN A 74 3.56 -2.19 1.00
CA ASN A 74 4.53 -1.60 1.96
C ASN A 74 3.87 -0.85 3.12
N ALA A 75 2.65 -0.34 2.94
CA ALA A 75 1.99 0.46 3.98
C ALA A 75 1.83 -0.37 5.27
N GLY A 76 2.12 0.25 6.41
CA GLY A 76 2.01 -0.41 7.70
C GLY A 76 1.96 0.57 8.86
N VAL A 77 1.36 0.11 9.96
CA VAL A 77 1.30 0.81 11.25
C VAL A 77 1.88 -0.09 12.35
N GLY A 78 2.62 0.52 13.28
CA GLY A 78 3.27 -0.18 14.39
C GLY A 78 2.38 -0.28 15.63
N THR A 79 2.92 -0.89 16.69
CA THR A 79 2.20 -1.13 17.97
C THR A 79 1.97 0.13 18.81
N GLY A 80 2.57 1.26 18.46
CA GLY A 80 2.45 2.51 19.23
C GLY A 80 3.26 2.55 20.53
N GLY A 81 4.02 1.50 20.85
CA GLY A 81 4.85 1.41 22.05
C GLY A 81 4.10 0.88 23.28
N GLN A 82 4.75 0.89 24.44
CA GLN A 82 4.14 0.42 25.69
C GLN A 82 2.95 1.30 26.09
N GLY A 83 1.81 0.68 26.40
CA GLY A 83 0.59 1.36 26.84
C GLY A 83 -0.29 1.93 25.73
N ALA A 84 0.02 1.64 24.46
CA ALA A 84 -0.88 1.99 23.35
C ALA A 84 -2.23 1.26 23.49
N LYS A 85 -3.33 1.99 23.29
CA LYS A 85 -4.69 1.43 23.33
C LYS A 85 -5.05 0.77 22.00
N ARG A 86 -5.93 -0.25 22.05
CA ARG A 86 -6.59 -0.83 20.87
C ARG A 86 -7.16 0.28 19.99
N GLN A 87 -6.85 0.24 18.71
CA GLN A 87 -7.49 1.08 17.70
C GLN A 87 -8.26 0.19 16.75
N VAL A 88 -9.37 0.71 16.25
CA VAL A 88 -10.30 0.00 15.38
C VAL A 88 -10.37 0.74 14.05
N SER A 89 -10.37 -0.03 12.96
CA SER A 89 -10.48 0.45 11.59
C SER A 89 -11.91 0.93 11.30
N ALA A 90 -12.13 1.56 10.15
CA ALA A 90 -13.47 1.99 9.72
C ALA A 90 -14.45 0.81 9.56
N ASP A 91 -13.93 -0.40 9.36
CA ASP A 91 -14.70 -1.63 9.13
C ASP A 91 -14.84 -2.49 10.40
N GLY A 92 -14.41 -1.99 11.56
CA GLY A 92 -14.55 -2.70 12.85
C GLY A 92 -13.43 -3.69 13.18
N TYR A 93 -12.38 -3.78 12.36
CA TYR A 93 -11.23 -4.65 12.64
C TYR A 93 -10.18 -3.96 13.53
N GLU A 94 -9.31 -4.73 14.18
CA GLU A 94 -8.10 -4.16 14.79
C GLU A 94 -7.28 -3.41 13.73
N LEU A 95 -6.79 -2.21 14.06
CA LEU A 95 -6.20 -1.29 13.08
C LEU A 95 -4.93 -1.84 12.39
N ARG A 96 -4.00 -2.48 13.11
CA ARG A 96 -2.81 -3.10 12.51
C ARG A 96 -3.19 -4.29 11.63
N PHE A 97 -4.12 -5.13 12.06
CA PHE A 97 -4.62 -6.23 11.25
C PHE A 97 -5.29 -5.72 9.96
N ALA A 98 -6.10 -4.66 10.07
CA ALA A 98 -6.72 -4.02 8.92
C ALA A 98 -5.67 -3.47 7.93
N VAL A 99 -4.72 -2.66 8.41
CA VAL A 99 -3.76 -1.96 7.55
C VAL A 99 -2.64 -2.88 7.04
N ASN A 100 -2.06 -3.70 7.92
CA ASN A 100 -0.86 -4.49 7.61
C ASN A 100 -1.19 -5.81 6.90
N TYR A 101 -2.45 -6.30 7.01
CA TYR A 101 -2.84 -7.59 6.46
C TYR A 101 -4.06 -7.49 5.52
N LEU A 102 -5.24 -7.12 6.03
CA LEU A 102 -6.48 -7.15 5.26
C LEU A 102 -6.44 -6.24 4.03
N ALA A 103 -5.88 -5.03 4.17
CA ALA A 103 -5.79 -4.08 3.07
C ALA A 103 -4.88 -4.59 1.93
N GLY A 104 -3.70 -5.11 2.27
CA GLY A 104 -2.77 -5.69 1.27
C GLY A 104 -3.36 -6.91 0.57
N PHE A 105 -4.03 -7.79 1.32
CA PHE A 105 -4.73 -8.96 0.77
C PHE A 105 -5.86 -8.55 -0.18
N LEU A 106 -6.73 -7.62 0.24
CA LEU A 106 -7.84 -7.14 -0.58
C LEU A 106 -7.35 -6.43 -1.84
N LEU A 107 -6.39 -5.51 -1.72
CA LEU A 107 -5.82 -4.78 -2.86
C LEU A 107 -5.19 -5.74 -3.88
N THR A 108 -4.45 -6.73 -3.38
CA THR A 108 -3.85 -7.77 -4.22
C THR A 108 -4.94 -8.58 -4.94
N SER A 109 -6.00 -8.98 -4.24
CA SER A 109 -7.09 -9.77 -4.82
C SER A 109 -7.83 -9.00 -5.92
N GLU A 110 -8.15 -7.73 -5.66
CA GLU A 110 -8.81 -6.80 -6.59
C GLU A 110 -7.99 -6.53 -7.87
N LEU A 111 -6.66 -6.50 -7.75
CA LEU A 111 -5.74 -6.22 -8.86
C LEU A 111 -5.16 -7.48 -9.49
N LEU A 112 -5.44 -8.67 -8.94
CA LEU A 112 -4.84 -9.92 -9.39
C LEU A 112 -5.10 -10.22 -10.88
N PRO A 113 -6.30 -10.00 -11.46
CA PRO A 113 -6.52 -10.18 -12.89
C PRO A 113 -5.61 -9.29 -13.75
N LEU A 114 -5.47 -8.01 -13.37
CA LEU A 114 -4.62 -7.04 -14.06
C LEU A 114 -3.13 -7.44 -13.98
N ILE A 115 -2.68 -7.85 -12.80
CA ILE A 115 -1.30 -8.30 -12.57
C ILE A 115 -0.99 -9.55 -13.41
N LYS A 116 -1.89 -10.53 -13.44
CA LYS A 116 -1.73 -11.74 -14.26
C LYS A 116 -1.64 -11.43 -15.75
N ALA A 117 -2.48 -10.51 -16.24
CA ALA A 117 -2.44 -10.06 -17.63
C ALA A 117 -1.15 -9.29 -17.99
N SER A 118 -0.44 -8.77 -16.99
CA SER A 118 0.78 -7.95 -17.15
C SER A 118 2.07 -8.76 -17.09
N ALA A 119 2.01 -10.09 -17.18
CA ALA A 119 3.18 -10.96 -17.03
C ALA A 119 4.34 -10.56 -17.98
N PRO A 120 5.60 -10.61 -17.53
CA PRO A 120 6.04 -10.99 -16.18
C PRO A 120 5.74 -9.90 -15.14
N ALA A 121 5.12 -10.30 -14.02
CA ALA A 121 4.73 -9.37 -12.95
C ALA A 121 5.06 -9.95 -11.55
N ARG A 122 5.17 -9.07 -10.54
CA ARG A 122 5.53 -9.44 -9.16
C ARG A 122 4.68 -8.71 -8.13
N ILE A 123 4.31 -9.43 -7.06
CA ILE A 123 3.75 -8.85 -5.84
C ILE A 123 4.81 -8.94 -4.75
N VAL A 124 5.09 -7.82 -4.08
CA VAL A 124 6.08 -7.72 -3.01
C VAL A 124 5.36 -7.32 -1.73
N ASN A 125 5.37 -8.21 -0.73
CA ASN A 125 4.88 -7.93 0.61
C ASN A 125 6.05 -7.53 1.50
N VAL A 126 6.04 -6.30 2.03
CA VAL A 126 7.09 -5.81 2.93
C VAL A 126 6.67 -6.09 4.37
N ALA A 127 7.34 -7.04 5.00
CA ALA A 127 7.15 -7.41 6.40
C ALA A 127 8.26 -6.85 7.31
N SER A 128 8.15 -7.10 8.62
CA SER A 128 9.13 -6.71 9.63
C SER A 128 9.59 -7.92 10.43
N ALA A 129 10.85 -7.93 10.87
CA ALA A 129 11.36 -8.93 11.81
C ALA A 129 10.65 -8.87 13.18
N GLY A 130 9.98 -7.75 13.49
CA GLY A 130 9.14 -7.60 14.68
C GLY A 130 7.71 -8.11 14.51
N GLN A 131 7.41 -8.86 13.46
CA GLN A 131 6.10 -9.51 13.32
C GLN A 131 5.89 -10.58 14.40
N GLN A 132 4.63 -10.78 14.78
CA GLN A 132 4.21 -11.80 15.74
C GLN A 132 3.18 -12.72 15.10
N ALA A 133 3.04 -13.93 15.65
CA ALA A 133 1.98 -14.83 15.22
C ALA A 133 0.61 -14.18 15.46
N ILE A 134 -0.33 -14.46 14.57
CA ILE A 134 -1.71 -14.04 14.75
C ILE A 134 -2.35 -14.96 15.79
N ASP A 135 -2.82 -14.38 16.88
CA ASP A 135 -3.82 -15.01 17.72
C ASP A 135 -5.18 -14.84 17.01
N PHE A 136 -5.84 -15.94 16.65
CA PHE A 136 -7.11 -15.89 15.92
C PHE A 136 -8.32 -15.79 16.86
N ASP A 137 -8.15 -16.08 18.16
CA ASP A 137 -9.19 -15.88 19.17
C ASP A 137 -9.26 -14.40 19.56
N ASP A 138 -8.13 -13.70 19.50
CA ASP A 138 -8.07 -12.25 19.55
C ASP A 138 -7.00 -11.75 18.58
N VAL A 139 -7.41 -11.23 17.42
CA VAL A 139 -6.53 -10.76 16.31
C VAL A 139 -5.69 -9.51 16.66
N MET A 140 -5.52 -9.31 17.96
CA MET A 140 -5.04 -8.19 18.70
C MET A 140 -3.65 -8.45 19.25
N LEU A 141 -2.66 -7.90 18.56
CA LEU A 141 -1.35 -7.69 19.17
C LEU A 141 -1.40 -6.68 20.33
#